data_AF-A0A7C7ELB8-F1
#
_entry.id   AF-A0A7C7ELB8-F1
#
_cell.length_a   1.000
_cell.length_b   1.000
_cell.length_c   1.000
_cell.angle_alpha   90.00
_cell.angle_beta   90.00
_cell.angle_gamma   90.00
#
_symmetry.space_group_name_H-M   'P 1'
#
loop_
_entity.id
_entity.type
_entity.pdbx_description
1 polymer ?
#
loop_
_entity_poly.entity_id
_entity_poly.type
_entity_poly.pdbx_seq_one_letter_code
_entity_poly.pdbx_strand_id
1 'polypeptide(L)'
;MRKVTLLITLLTLVLISACTKLPPSEETGVGPGEYKGIVHREDIIEENESLKEELDIIKKELEELQKENENLANKEENLVSMLEEAQSKLKIIESEDVPQFSVENADLDSIVSYLKDSGNLLNDSLKGIEIIKEDHPLVFRTIGYGENYSQIFIWEEGNKEPFLIEGGVIDKEGSYSWLGEYLLITDSKSESKVLDINNKKITGSFKDAQKIYLIEGTTVILFKDSNNNFLLYDFIKDSTKQINLDSSKYTDFNLKNNDIVFMGEYIDNNGIEYEIKASLSLDKLKEIYELNNSVETVESQETGDTV
;
A
#
# COMPACT_ATOMS: atom_id res chain seq x y z
N MET A 1 -0.95 -24.26 -21.40
CA MET A 1 -1.31 -25.69 -21.56
C MET A 1 -1.58 -26.41 -20.24
N ARG A 2 -0.83 -26.16 -19.14
CA ARG A 2 -1.08 -26.80 -17.82
C ARG A 2 -2.48 -26.54 -17.20
N LYS A 3 -3.07 -25.35 -17.39
CA LYS A 3 -4.44 -25.03 -16.91
C LYS A 3 -5.55 -25.80 -17.63
N VAL A 4 -5.30 -26.24 -18.87
CA VAL A 4 -6.28 -27.00 -19.67
C VAL A 4 -6.29 -28.47 -19.26
N THR A 5 -5.12 -29.04 -18.94
CA THR A 5 -5.01 -30.43 -18.44
C THR A 5 -5.70 -30.64 -17.10
N LEU A 6 -5.65 -29.66 -16.19
CA LEU A 6 -6.28 -29.75 -14.86
C LEU A 6 -7.81 -29.60 -14.92
N LEU A 7 -8.32 -28.82 -15.87
CA LEU A 7 -9.76 -28.69 -16.11
C LEU A 7 -10.35 -29.94 -16.79
N ILE A 8 -9.58 -30.58 -17.69
CA ILE A 8 -9.99 -31.81 -18.37
C ILE A 8 -10.06 -32.98 -17.38
N THR A 9 -9.11 -33.10 -16.44
CA THR A 9 -9.17 -34.13 -15.39
C THR A 9 -10.32 -33.91 -14.42
N LEU A 10 -10.66 -32.65 -14.11
CA LEU A 10 -11.81 -32.30 -13.27
C LEU A 10 -13.15 -32.63 -13.97
N LEU A 11 -13.24 -32.42 -15.29
CA LEU A 11 -14.45 -32.73 -16.06
C LEU A 11 -14.67 -34.24 -16.24
N THR A 12 -13.60 -35.03 -16.34
CA THR A 12 -13.70 -36.51 -16.43
C THR A 12 -14.15 -37.15 -15.12
N LEU A 13 -13.94 -36.50 -13.97
CA LEU A 13 -14.33 -37.05 -12.66
C LEU A 13 -15.84 -36.86 -12.38
N VAL A 14 -16.46 -35.80 -12.92
CA VAL A 14 -17.88 -35.47 -12.71
C VAL A 14 -18.82 -36.21 -13.69
N LEU A 15 -18.30 -36.74 -14.80
CA LEU A 15 -19.11 -37.44 -15.82
C LEU A 15 -19.38 -38.92 -15.52
N ILE A 16 -18.84 -39.50 -14.45
CA ILE A 16 -19.07 -40.92 -14.09
C ILE A 16 -20.25 -41.07 -13.10
N SER A 17 -20.83 -39.97 -12.61
CA SER A 17 -21.91 -40.01 -11.60
C SER A 17 -23.34 -39.97 -12.15
N ALA A 18 -23.55 -39.99 -13.47
CA ALA A 18 -24.90 -39.84 -14.03
C ALA A 18 -25.11 -40.55 -15.37
N CYS A 19 -25.16 -41.89 -15.39
CA CYS A 19 -26.02 -42.63 -16.31
C CYS A 19 -26.04 -44.15 -16.00
N THR A 20 -27.10 -44.64 -15.37
CA THR A 20 -27.54 -46.03 -15.55
C THR A 20 -29.05 -46.05 -15.78
N LYS A 21 -29.48 -45.54 -16.94
CA LYS A 21 -30.79 -45.91 -17.47
C LYS A 21 -30.65 -47.35 -17.99
N LEU A 22 -31.20 -48.31 -17.24
CA LEU A 22 -31.21 -49.74 -17.61
C LEU A 22 -31.73 -49.91 -19.06
N PRO A 23 -31.02 -50.63 -19.94
CA PRO A 23 -31.55 -50.96 -21.26
C PRO A 23 -32.77 -51.88 -21.09
N PRO A 24 -33.82 -51.72 -21.92
CA PRO A 24 -34.94 -52.65 -21.92
C PRO A 24 -34.49 -54.07 -22.31
N SER A 25 -35.07 -55.02 -21.60
CA SER A 25 -34.72 -56.43 -21.43
C SER A 25 -34.96 -57.33 -22.67
N GLU A 26 -34.34 -57.07 -23.82
CA GLU A 26 -34.54 -57.95 -25.00
C GLU A 26 -33.29 -58.61 -25.61
N GLU A 27 -32.08 -58.47 -25.04
CA GLU A 27 -30.88 -59.15 -25.58
C GLU A 27 -29.97 -59.85 -24.55
N THR A 28 -30.51 -60.42 -23.47
CA THR A 28 -29.70 -61.30 -22.59
C THR A 28 -30.33 -62.64 -22.21
N GLY A 29 -31.59 -62.93 -22.58
CA GLY A 29 -32.15 -64.29 -22.46
C GLY A 29 -32.21 -64.88 -21.05
N VAL A 30 -32.03 -64.08 -19.99
CA VAL A 30 -32.14 -64.50 -18.58
C VAL A 30 -33.22 -63.69 -17.87
N GLY A 31 -34.14 -64.39 -17.20
CA GLY A 31 -35.26 -63.77 -16.49
C GLY A 31 -34.84 -63.01 -15.22
N PRO A 32 -35.68 -62.08 -14.72
CA PRO A 32 -35.40 -61.31 -13.51
C PRO A 32 -35.40 -62.23 -12.29
N GLY A 33 -34.21 -62.66 -11.89
CA GLY A 33 -33.98 -63.64 -10.81
C GLY A 33 -32.68 -64.46 -10.98
N GLU A 34 -32.08 -64.46 -12.18
CA GLU A 34 -30.87 -65.23 -12.48
C GLU A 34 -29.62 -64.36 -12.71
N TYR A 35 -29.62 -63.11 -12.25
CA TYR A 35 -28.42 -62.28 -12.25
C TYR A 35 -27.56 -62.61 -11.02
N LYS A 36 -26.44 -63.30 -11.24
CA LYS A 36 -25.43 -63.68 -10.22
C LYS A 36 -24.57 -62.50 -9.74
N GLY A 37 -25.20 -61.35 -9.50
CA GLY A 37 -24.52 -60.11 -9.13
C GLY A 37 -25.40 -59.23 -8.25
N ILE A 38 -25.88 -59.76 -7.14
CA ILE A 38 -26.43 -58.93 -6.06
C ILE A 38 -25.26 -58.72 -5.10
N VAL A 39 -24.58 -57.59 -5.23
CA VAL A 39 -23.69 -57.10 -4.16
C VAL A 39 -24.60 -56.82 -2.96
N HIS A 40 -24.27 -57.36 -1.78
CA HIS A 40 -25.09 -57.13 -0.59
C HIS A 40 -25.08 -55.64 -0.23
N ARG A 41 -26.21 -55.12 0.25
CA ARG A 41 -26.36 -53.69 0.55
C ARG A 41 -25.36 -53.24 1.60
N GLU A 42 -25.05 -54.13 2.53
CA GLU A 42 -24.05 -53.96 3.58
C GLU A 42 -22.65 -53.77 3.00
N ASP A 43 -22.25 -54.58 2.01
CA ASP A 43 -20.95 -54.46 1.32
C ASP A 43 -20.84 -53.12 0.58
N ILE A 44 -21.92 -52.65 -0.05
CA ILE A 44 -21.97 -51.33 -0.71
C ILE A 44 -21.83 -50.19 0.30
N ILE A 45 -22.40 -50.33 1.50
CA ILE A 45 -22.29 -49.30 2.55
C ILE A 45 -20.86 -49.25 3.09
N GLU A 46 -20.24 -50.41 3.32
CA GLU A 46 -18.84 -50.52 3.78
C GLU A 46 -17.87 -49.95 2.74
N GLU A 47 -18.06 -50.29 1.46
CA GLU A 47 -17.26 -49.73 0.36
C GLU A 47 -17.41 -48.20 0.27
N ASN A 48 -18.62 -47.67 0.42
CA ASN A 48 -18.84 -46.22 0.38
C ASN A 48 -18.22 -45.47 1.57
N GLU A 49 -18.25 -46.02 2.78
CA GLU A 49 -17.57 -45.40 3.93
C GLU A 49 -16.04 -45.46 3.76
N SER A 50 -15.50 -46.59 3.29
CA SER A 50 -14.07 -46.71 2.96
C SER A 50 -13.64 -45.69 1.90
N LEU A 51 -14.41 -45.54 0.82
CA LEU A 51 -14.13 -44.58 -0.25
C LEU A 51 -14.22 -43.13 0.25
N LYS A 52 -15.10 -42.85 1.22
CA LYS A 52 -15.23 -41.53 1.82
C LYS A 52 -14.05 -41.19 2.72
N GLU A 53 -13.52 -42.15 3.47
CA GLU A 53 -12.28 -42.00 4.23
C GLU A 53 -11.07 -41.77 3.31
N GLU A 54 -10.95 -42.57 2.24
CA GLU A 54 -9.90 -42.38 1.22
C GLU A 54 -9.99 -40.99 0.56
N LEU A 55 -11.21 -40.54 0.24
CA LEU A 55 -11.43 -39.22 -0.34
C LEU A 55 -11.06 -38.08 0.61
N ASP A 56 -11.25 -38.26 1.92
CA ASP A 56 -10.84 -37.26 2.93
C ASP A 56 -9.32 -37.19 3.07
N ILE A 57 -8.64 -38.34 3.05
CA ILE A 57 -7.17 -38.44 3.05
C ILE A 57 -6.59 -37.75 1.81
N ILE A 58 -7.11 -38.06 0.62
CA ILE A 58 -6.64 -37.48 -0.64
C ILE A 58 -6.88 -35.96 -0.68
N LYS A 59 -8.00 -35.46 -0.14
CA LYS A 59 -8.24 -34.03 -0.03
C LYS A 59 -7.19 -33.34 0.83
N LYS A 60 -6.87 -33.93 1.98
CA LYS A 60 -5.86 -33.39 2.88
C LYS A 60 -4.47 -33.39 2.25
N GLU A 61 -4.09 -34.48 1.57
CA GLU A 61 -2.83 -34.53 0.82
C GLU A 61 -2.78 -33.49 -0.30
N LEU A 62 -3.91 -33.25 -0.99
CA LEU A 62 -4.00 -32.21 -2.02
C LEU A 62 -3.78 -30.81 -1.44
N GLU A 63 -4.37 -30.50 -0.27
CA GLU A 63 -4.17 -29.22 0.42
C GLU A 63 -2.72 -29.04 0.86
N GLU A 64 -2.08 -30.09 1.38
CA GLU A 64 -0.66 -30.08 1.76
C GLU A 64 0.25 -29.85 0.54
N LEU A 65 0.00 -30.55 -0.57
CA LEU A 65 0.74 -30.37 -1.82
C LEU A 65 0.51 -29.00 -2.45
N GLN A 66 -0.70 -28.45 -2.37
CA GLN A 66 -0.98 -27.08 -2.82
C GLN A 66 -0.13 -26.07 -2.05
N LYS A 67 -0.10 -26.20 -0.72
CA LYS A 67 0.70 -25.33 0.15
C LYS A 67 2.20 -25.48 -0.12
N GLU A 68 2.69 -26.70 -0.33
CA GLU A 68 4.09 -26.93 -0.68
C GLU A 68 4.45 -26.30 -2.04
N ASN A 69 3.58 -26.45 -3.04
CA ASN A 69 3.77 -25.86 -4.35
C ASN A 69 3.76 -24.32 -4.32
N GLU A 70 2.89 -23.71 -3.52
CA GLU A 70 2.89 -22.25 -3.27
C GLU A 70 4.20 -21.80 -2.61
N ASN A 71 4.69 -22.54 -1.61
CA ASN A 71 5.96 -22.24 -0.95
C ASN A 71 7.14 -22.34 -1.92
N LEU A 72 7.16 -23.35 -2.80
CA LEU A 72 8.19 -23.53 -3.82
C LEU A 72 8.15 -22.39 -4.84
N ALA A 73 6.96 -22.00 -5.32
CA ALA A 73 6.80 -20.88 -6.24
C ALA A 73 7.32 -19.57 -5.62
N ASN A 74 6.98 -19.28 -4.36
CA ASN A 74 7.49 -18.10 -3.64
C ASN A 74 9.02 -18.14 -3.49
N LYS A 75 9.60 -19.33 -3.27
CA LYS A 75 11.05 -19.50 -3.17
C LYS A 75 11.76 -19.31 -4.51
N GLU A 76 11.18 -19.81 -5.60
CA GLU A 76 11.69 -19.59 -6.96
C GLU A 76 11.68 -18.10 -7.33
N GLU A 77 10.59 -17.38 -7.04
CA GLU A 77 10.50 -15.94 -7.28
C GLU A 77 11.59 -15.17 -6.52
N ASN A 78 11.81 -15.51 -5.25
CA ASN A 78 12.88 -14.91 -4.45
C ASN A 78 14.27 -15.20 -5.04
N LEU A 79 14.55 -16.42 -5.49
CA LEU A 79 15.83 -16.76 -6.12
C LEU A 79 16.06 -15.99 -7.42
N VAL A 80 15.03 -15.80 -8.24
CA VAL A 80 15.11 -14.99 -9.46
C VAL A 80 15.44 -13.53 -9.11
N SER A 81 14.73 -12.95 -8.14
CA SER A 81 14.99 -11.59 -7.65
C SER A 81 16.44 -11.41 -7.16
N MET A 82 16.95 -12.37 -6.37
CA MET A 82 18.36 -12.36 -5.91
C MET A 82 19.37 -12.45 -7.06
N LEU A 83 19.07 -13.24 -8.09
CA LEU A 83 19.93 -13.39 -9.27
C LEU A 83 19.94 -12.11 -10.12
N GLU A 84 18.78 -11.50 -10.33
CA GLU A 84 18.66 -10.21 -11.03
C GLU A 84 19.42 -9.11 -10.28
N GLU A 85 19.31 -9.05 -8.94
CA GLU A 85 20.06 -8.09 -8.13
C GLU A 85 21.58 -8.35 -8.20
N ALA A 86 22.01 -9.61 -8.14
CA ALA A 86 23.43 -9.97 -8.26
C ALA A 86 23.99 -9.61 -9.65
N GLN A 87 23.23 -9.87 -10.71
CA GLN A 87 23.60 -9.49 -12.08
C GLN A 87 23.68 -7.97 -12.25
N SER A 88 22.73 -7.22 -11.66
CA SER A 88 22.75 -5.77 -11.67
C SER A 88 23.97 -5.21 -10.93
N LYS A 89 24.30 -5.74 -9.74
CA LYS A 89 25.51 -5.37 -8.98
C LYS A 89 26.79 -5.62 -9.78
N LEU A 90 26.86 -6.77 -10.47
CA LEU A 90 28.00 -7.10 -11.34
C LEU A 90 28.13 -6.12 -12.50
N LYS A 91 27.02 -5.76 -13.15
CA LYS A 91 27.00 -4.78 -14.25
C LYS A 91 27.53 -3.40 -13.82
N ILE A 92 27.18 -2.96 -12.61
CA ILE A 92 27.68 -1.68 -12.04
C ILE A 92 29.19 -1.76 -11.73
N ILE A 93 29.68 -2.90 -11.24
CA ILE A 93 31.11 -3.08 -10.95
C ILE A 93 31.93 -3.18 -12.25
N GLU A 94 31.36 -3.80 -13.28
CA GLU A 94 31.98 -3.92 -14.61
C GLU A 94 31.95 -2.60 -15.39
N SER A 95 31.02 -1.68 -15.07
CA SER A 95 31.06 -0.32 -15.62
C SER A 95 32.16 0.49 -14.96
N GLU A 96 33.21 0.83 -15.72
CA GLU A 96 34.30 1.72 -15.27
C GLU A 96 33.83 3.16 -14.99
N ASP A 97 32.58 3.50 -15.31
CA ASP A 97 31.98 4.84 -15.27
C ASP A 97 31.09 5.07 -14.04
N VAL A 98 31.52 4.66 -12.83
CA VAL A 98 30.80 5.05 -11.60
C VAL A 98 30.90 6.58 -11.45
N PRO A 99 29.78 7.33 -11.44
CA PRO A 99 29.79 8.78 -11.34
C PRO A 99 30.55 9.20 -10.09
N GLN A 100 31.51 10.11 -10.28
CA GLN A 100 32.20 10.74 -9.16
C GLN A 100 31.59 12.12 -8.94
N PHE A 101 31.14 12.38 -7.72
CA PHE A 101 30.69 13.71 -7.34
C PHE A 101 31.89 14.54 -6.89
N SER A 102 32.24 15.58 -7.66
CA SER A 102 33.27 16.55 -7.26
C SER A 102 32.68 17.61 -6.36
N VAL A 103 33.19 17.70 -5.14
CA VAL A 103 32.75 18.63 -4.09
C VAL A 103 33.07 20.09 -4.43
N GLU A 104 33.97 20.33 -5.38
CA GLU A 104 34.46 21.67 -5.72
C GLU A 104 33.38 22.55 -6.40
N ASN A 105 32.31 21.95 -6.94
CA ASN A 105 31.14 22.63 -7.49
C ASN A 105 29.85 21.91 -7.04
N ALA A 106 29.51 21.98 -5.75
CA ALA A 106 28.25 21.43 -5.22
C ALA A 106 27.03 22.33 -5.54
N ASP A 107 26.94 22.83 -6.77
CA ASP A 107 25.77 23.55 -7.27
C ASP A 107 24.60 22.59 -7.56
N LEU A 108 23.38 23.16 -7.63
CA LEU A 108 22.16 22.39 -7.83
C LEU A 108 22.20 21.55 -9.12
N ASP A 109 22.68 22.11 -10.22
CA ASP A 109 22.75 21.44 -11.53
C ASP A 109 23.71 20.25 -11.51
N SER A 110 24.84 20.40 -10.81
CA SER A 110 25.83 19.34 -10.61
C SER A 110 25.27 18.21 -9.74
N ILE A 111 24.52 18.54 -8.67
CA ILE A 111 23.82 17.55 -7.85
C ILE A 111 22.78 16.79 -8.67
N VAL A 112 21.94 17.50 -9.44
CA VAL A 112 20.91 16.90 -10.30
C VAL A 112 21.53 16.00 -11.35
N SER A 113 22.58 16.47 -12.03
CA SER A 113 23.33 15.69 -13.02
C SER A 113 23.88 14.40 -12.41
N TYR A 114 24.53 14.49 -11.24
CA TYR A 114 25.05 13.32 -10.54
C TYR A 114 23.97 12.32 -10.16
N LEU A 115 22.81 12.78 -9.66
CA LEU A 115 21.69 11.90 -9.30
C LEU A 115 21.08 11.22 -10.55
N LYS A 116 20.99 11.93 -11.67
CA LYS A 116 20.50 11.39 -12.95
C LYS A 116 21.48 10.36 -13.52
N ASP A 117 22.78 10.63 -13.52
CA ASP A 117 23.80 9.70 -13.98
C ASP A 117 23.86 8.45 -13.10
N SER A 118 23.79 8.63 -11.78
CA SER A 118 23.72 7.53 -10.82
C SER A 118 22.45 6.71 -10.99
N GLY A 119 21.30 7.36 -11.21
CA GLY A 119 20.04 6.69 -11.51
C GLY A 119 20.11 5.87 -12.80
N ASN A 120 20.75 6.41 -13.84
CA ASN A 120 20.90 5.72 -15.13
C ASN A 120 21.71 4.43 -15.04
N LEU A 121 22.75 4.39 -14.19
CA LEU A 121 23.48 3.15 -13.92
C LEU A 121 22.62 2.08 -13.23
N LEU A 122 21.59 2.51 -12.50
CA LEU A 122 20.69 1.63 -11.75
C LEU A 122 19.45 1.20 -12.56
N ASN A 123 19.31 1.62 -13.82
CA ASN A 123 18.10 1.34 -14.62
C ASN A 123 17.80 -0.16 -14.79
N ASP A 124 18.81 -1.02 -14.78
CA ASP A 124 18.64 -2.49 -14.85
C ASP A 124 18.65 -3.15 -13.46
N SER A 125 18.45 -2.37 -12.40
CA SER A 125 18.44 -2.81 -11.01
C SER A 125 17.03 -2.75 -10.41
N LEU A 126 16.83 -3.52 -9.34
CA LEU A 126 15.70 -3.31 -8.42
C LEU A 126 15.87 -2.04 -7.58
N LYS A 127 17.07 -1.45 -7.59
CA LYS A 127 17.40 -0.18 -6.92
C LYS A 127 17.29 0.96 -7.91
N GLY A 128 17.11 2.17 -7.38
CA GLY A 128 16.98 3.35 -8.23
C GLY A 128 17.11 4.64 -7.45
N ILE A 129 17.11 5.75 -8.18
CA ILE A 129 17.07 7.10 -7.64
C ILE A 129 15.96 7.83 -8.38
N GLU A 130 15.08 8.49 -7.63
CA GLU A 130 14.00 9.29 -8.17
C GLU A 130 14.05 10.68 -7.56
N ILE A 131 14.14 11.70 -8.40
CA ILE A 131 14.08 13.11 -7.97
C ILE A 131 12.60 13.50 -7.84
N ILE A 132 12.20 13.91 -6.64
CA ILE A 132 10.84 14.31 -6.29
C ILE A 132 10.64 15.81 -6.56
N LYS A 133 11.67 16.62 -6.28
CA LYS A 133 11.71 18.07 -6.52
C LYS A 133 13.13 18.48 -6.86
N GLU A 134 13.29 19.16 -8.01
CA GLU A 134 14.59 19.64 -8.49
C GLU A 134 14.98 21.01 -7.90
N ASP A 135 14.03 21.82 -7.43
CA ASP A 135 14.29 23.15 -6.85
C ASP A 135 14.94 23.08 -5.45
N HIS A 136 15.33 24.24 -4.90
CA HIS A 136 15.93 24.34 -3.57
C HIS A 136 14.89 24.18 -2.42
N PRO A 137 15.15 23.34 -1.40
CA PRO A 137 16.18 22.30 -1.39
C PRO A 137 15.75 21.08 -2.25
N LEU A 138 16.73 20.42 -2.90
CA LEU A 138 16.45 19.28 -3.78
C LEU A 138 15.98 18.10 -2.94
N VAL A 139 14.90 17.44 -3.37
CA VAL A 139 14.32 16.28 -2.68
C VAL A 139 14.34 15.09 -3.62
N PHE A 140 14.88 13.98 -3.15
CA PHE A 140 14.92 12.73 -3.90
C PHE A 140 14.71 11.53 -2.98
N ARG A 141 14.41 10.38 -3.57
CA ARG A 141 14.40 9.10 -2.86
C ARG A 141 15.31 8.10 -3.54
N THR A 142 15.92 7.24 -2.73
CA THR A 142 16.53 6.00 -3.22
C THR A 142 15.49 4.90 -3.15
N ILE A 143 15.44 4.01 -4.14
CA ILE A 143 14.53 2.86 -4.23
C ILE A 143 15.33 1.61 -3.87
N GLY A 144 14.75 0.71 -3.07
CA GLY A 144 15.40 -0.54 -2.66
C GLY A 144 16.53 -0.33 -1.64
N TYR A 145 16.47 0.76 -0.88
CA TYR A 145 17.34 0.98 0.28
C TYR A 145 17.02 -0.08 1.35
N GLY A 146 18.06 -0.74 1.89
CA GLY A 146 17.87 -1.85 2.83
C GLY A 146 17.01 -3.01 2.27
N GLU A 147 17.02 -3.19 0.94
CA GLU A 147 16.33 -4.23 0.15
C GLU A 147 14.82 -4.07 -0.05
N ASN A 148 14.08 -3.44 0.86
CA ASN A 148 12.60 -3.47 0.83
C ASN A 148 11.90 -2.12 0.96
N TYR A 149 12.63 -1.01 1.02
CA TYR A 149 12.02 0.31 1.16
C TYR A 149 12.74 1.39 0.36
N SER A 150 12.09 2.52 0.21
CA SER A 150 12.65 3.74 -0.33
C SER A 150 12.96 4.71 0.80
N GLN A 151 14.09 5.40 0.74
CA GLN A 151 14.49 6.40 1.74
C GLN A 151 14.52 7.78 1.10
N ILE A 152 13.91 8.77 1.76
CA ILE A 152 13.89 10.17 1.32
C ILE A 152 15.13 10.90 1.83
N PHE A 153 15.70 11.72 0.95
CA PHE A 153 16.83 12.58 1.20
C PHE A 153 16.56 14.00 0.73
N ILE A 154 17.27 14.94 1.36
CA ILE A 154 17.30 16.34 0.97
C ILE A 154 18.76 16.68 0.63
N TRP A 155 19.00 17.29 -0.53
CA TRP A 155 20.32 17.82 -0.86
C TRP A 155 20.24 19.32 -1.10
N GLU A 156 20.99 20.07 -0.31
CA GLU A 156 21.12 21.52 -0.49
C GLU A 156 22.41 21.84 -1.25
N GLU A 157 22.33 22.88 -2.06
CA GLU A 157 23.48 23.48 -2.71
C GLU A 157 24.56 23.85 -1.68
N GLY A 158 25.83 23.60 -2.03
CA GLY A 158 26.99 23.82 -1.17
C GLY A 158 27.25 22.68 -0.17
N ASN A 159 26.28 21.80 0.08
CA ASN A 159 26.48 20.65 0.95
C ASN A 159 27.13 19.49 0.19
N LYS A 160 28.10 18.85 0.84
CA LYS A 160 28.90 17.76 0.25
C LYS A 160 28.15 16.45 0.14
N GLU A 161 27.14 16.27 0.98
CA GLU A 161 26.38 15.03 1.11
C GLU A 161 24.89 15.34 1.31
N PRO A 162 24.01 14.45 0.86
CA PRO A 162 22.58 14.57 1.11
C PRO A 162 22.27 14.31 2.59
N PHE A 163 21.28 15.03 3.10
CA PHE A 163 20.71 14.84 4.42
C PHE A 163 19.63 13.75 4.39
N LEU A 164 19.75 12.76 5.27
CA LEU A 164 18.75 11.71 5.48
C LEU A 164 17.66 12.22 6.42
N ILE A 165 16.39 12.17 6.00
CA ILE A 165 15.26 12.42 6.92
C ILE A 165 14.99 11.12 7.69
N GLU A 166 15.30 11.12 8.99
CA GLU A 166 15.07 9.95 9.84
C GLU A 166 13.61 9.53 9.83
N GLY A 167 13.35 8.24 9.55
CA GLY A 167 12.01 7.69 9.44
C GLY A 167 11.24 8.05 8.15
N GLY A 168 11.82 8.86 7.26
CA GLY A 168 11.30 9.25 5.95
C GLY A 168 11.35 8.11 4.94
N VAL A 169 10.74 6.99 5.32
CA VAL A 169 10.80 5.70 4.63
C VAL A 169 9.46 5.40 3.99
N ILE A 170 9.47 5.00 2.72
CA ILE A 170 8.30 4.54 1.97
C ILE A 170 8.50 3.05 1.70
N ASP A 171 7.59 2.19 2.11
CA ASP A 171 7.69 0.77 1.75
C ASP A 171 7.42 0.53 0.25
N LYS A 172 7.56 -0.72 -0.20
CA LYS A 172 7.47 -1.08 -1.62
C LYS A 172 6.15 -0.69 -2.29
N GLU A 173 5.05 -0.72 -1.56
CA GLU A 173 3.70 -0.40 -2.07
C GLU A 173 3.22 0.99 -1.66
N GLY A 174 4.04 1.70 -0.89
CA GLY A 174 3.75 3.03 -0.40
C GLY A 174 3.81 4.08 -1.50
N SER A 175 3.26 5.23 -1.18
CA SER A 175 3.17 6.38 -2.08
C SER A 175 3.61 7.65 -1.39
N TYR A 176 3.82 8.69 -2.19
CA TYR A 176 4.07 10.02 -1.69
C TYR A 176 3.26 11.05 -2.50
N SER A 177 2.94 12.17 -1.87
CA SER A 177 2.27 13.30 -2.52
C SER A 177 2.63 14.60 -1.81
N TRP A 178 2.56 15.72 -2.53
CA TRP A 178 2.74 17.04 -1.92
C TRP A 178 1.48 17.44 -1.13
N LEU A 179 1.71 17.96 0.07
CA LEU A 179 0.70 18.49 0.97
C LEU A 179 1.07 19.94 1.29
N GLY A 180 0.77 20.84 0.35
CA GLY A 180 1.28 22.21 0.38
C GLY A 180 2.81 22.23 0.27
N GLU A 181 3.49 22.83 1.24
CA GLU A 181 4.96 22.84 1.34
C GLU A 181 5.56 21.57 1.96
N TYR A 182 4.71 20.71 2.51
CA TYR A 182 5.11 19.45 3.15
C TYR A 182 5.02 18.27 2.18
N LEU A 183 5.78 17.21 2.46
CA LEU A 183 5.67 15.96 1.72
C LEU A 183 4.90 14.94 2.58
N LEU A 184 3.79 14.43 2.06
CA LEU A 184 3.02 13.34 2.66
C LEU A 184 3.52 12.01 2.11
N ILE A 185 3.95 11.11 2.98
CA ILE A 185 4.21 9.71 2.63
C ILE A 185 3.14 8.82 3.25
N THR A 186 2.74 7.79 2.53
CA THR A 186 1.76 6.80 3.00
C THR A 186 2.32 5.41 2.73
N ASP A 187 2.40 4.58 3.77
CA ASP A 187 2.86 3.19 3.66
C ASP A 187 1.70 2.23 3.30
N SER A 188 2.05 0.97 3.01
CA SER A 188 1.08 -0.09 2.72
C SER A 188 0.13 -0.41 3.88
N LYS A 189 0.49 -0.02 5.11
CA LYS A 189 -0.28 -0.25 6.34
C LYS A 189 -1.16 0.95 6.71
N SER A 190 -1.36 1.89 5.78
CA SER A 190 -2.15 3.10 5.99
C SER A 190 -1.59 4.02 7.09
N GLU A 191 -0.30 3.92 7.40
CA GLU A 191 0.42 4.92 8.18
C GLU A 191 0.85 6.05 7.25
N SER A 192 0.36 7.25 7.54
CA SER A 192 0.70 8.47 6.83
C SER A 192 1.64 9.33 7.67
N LYS A 193 2.74 9.80 7.10
CA LYS A 193 3.68 10.70 7.79
C LYS A 193 3.86 11.99 6.98
N VAL A 194 3.87 13.11 7.67
CA VAL A 194 4.09 14.43 7.07
C VAL A 194 5.52 14.85 7.34
N LEU A 195 6.28 15.07 6.27
CA LEU A 195 7.67 15.48 6.29
C LEU A 195 7.74 16.98 6.05
N ASP A 196 8.41 17.66 6.96
CA ASP A 196 8.82 19.05 6.81
C ASP A 196 10.20 19.09 6.17
N ILE A 197 10.21 19.42 4.88
CA ILE A 197 11.43 19.44 4.06
C ILE A 197 12.35 20.58 4.52
N ASN A 198 11.80 21.74 4.87
CA ASN A 198 12.59 22.90 5.27
C ASN A 198 13.27 22.67 6.63
N ASN A 199 12.58 22.01 7.56
CA ASN A 199 13.12 21.66 8.88
C ASN A 199 13.74 20.26 8.95
N LYS A 200 13.79 19.54 7.83
CA LYS A 200 14.44 18.23 7.65
C LYS A 200 13.97 17.16 8.67
N LYS A 201 12.68 17.14 8.99
CA LYS A 201 12.11 16.24 10.02
C LYS A 201 10.72 15.74 9.67
N ILE A 202 10.28 14.67 10.34
CA ILE A 202 8.87 14.28 10.37
C ILE A 202 8.15 15.15 11.39
N THR A 203 7.04 15.76 10.97
CA THR A 203 6.26 16.66 11.83
C THR A 203 4.95 16.06 12.33
N GLY A 204 4.55 14.90 11.81
CA GLY A 204 3.37 14.18 12.27
C GLY A 204 3.26 12.80 11.64
N SER A 205 2.68 11.87 12.38
CA SER A 205 2.40 10.49 11.94
C SER A 205 0.97 10.11 12.31
N PHE A 206 0.24 9.56 11.35
CA PHE A 206 -1.20 9.31 11.45
C PHE A 206 -1.50 7.90 10.95
N LYS A 207 -2.02 7.07 11.84
CA LYS A 207 -2.44 5.72 11.48
C LYS A 207 -3.87 5.75 10.95
N ASP A 208 -4.12 5.00 9.88
CA ASP A 208 -5.43 4.80 9.26
C ASP A 208 -6.10 6.12 8.83
N ALA A 209 -5.30 7.13 8.49
CA ALA A 209 -5.80 8.40 7.96
C ALA A 209 -6.29 8.19 6.52
N GLN A 210 -7.59 8.33 6.31
CA GLN A 210 -8.22 8.05 5.02
C GLN A 210 -8.15 9.24 4.06
N LYS A 211 -8.02 10.46 4.61
CA LYS A 211 -7.94 11.70 3.85
C LYS A 211 -7.24 12.75 4.68
N ILE A 212 -6.29 13.49 4.09
CA ILE A 212 -5.50 14.53 4.73
C ILE A 212 -5.52 15.79 3.86
N TYR A 213 -5.63 16.95 4.49
CA TYR A 213 -5.63 18.26 3.84
C TYR A 213 -4.92 19.28 4.72
N LEU A 214 -3.99 20.06 4.15
CA LEU A 214 -3.33 21.17 4.84
C LEU A 214 -4.22 22.41 4.77
N ILE A 215 -4.50 23.03 5.92
CA ILE A 215 -5.21 24.30 5.95
C ILE A 215 -4.24 25.40 5.55
N GLU A 216 -4.44 25.97 4.37
CA GLU A 216 -3.56 26.98 3.79
C GLU A 216 -3.28 28.16 4.74
N GLY A 217 -2.01 28.55 4.79
CA GLY A 217 -1.51 29.62 5.67
C GLY A 217 -1.39 29.24 7.14
N THR A 218 -1.46 27.94 7.48
CA THR A 218 -1.34 27.43 8.84
C THR A 218 -0.44 26.18 8.89
N THR A 219 -0.06 25.76 10.08
CA THR A 219 0.65 24.49 10.35
C THR A 219 -0.30 23.35 10.71
N VAL A 220 -1.58 23.46 10.30
CA VAL A 220 -2.64 22.58 10.75
C VAL A 220 -3.15 21.75 9.59
N ILE A 221 -3.19 20.43 9.78
CA ILE A 221 -3.89 19.53 8.86
C ILE A 221 -5.27 19.17 9.39
N LEU A 222 -6.22 19.08 8.47
CA LEU A 222 -7.48 18.39 8.64
C LEU A 222 -7.34 16.98 8.09
N PHE A 223 -7.67 15.97 8.89
CA PHE A 223 -7.72 14.60 8.41
C PHE A 223 -8.94 13.84 8.92
N LYS A 224 -9.31 12.79 8.18
CA LYS A 224 -10.35 11.84 8.56
C LYS A 224 -9.71 10.52 8.99
N ASP A 225 -10.04 10.04 10.19
CA ASP A 225 -9.60 8.73 10.68
C ASP A 225 -10.52 7.58 10.19
N SER A 226 -10.18 6.35 10.56
CA SER A 226 -10.96 5.15 10.26
C SER A 226 -12.32 5.06 10.96
N ASN A 227 -12.55 5.88 11.99
CA ASN A 227 -13.82 5.96 12.73
C ASN A 227 -14.73 7.10 12.22
N ASN A 228 -14.40 7.70 11.07
CA ASN A 228 -15.05 8.89 10.52
C ASN A 228 -15.03 10.12 11.45
N ASN A 229 -14.04 10.21 12.35
CA ASN A 229 -13.78 11.46 13.05
C ASN A 229 -12.97 12.39 12.15
N PHE A 230 -13.32 13.67 12.20
CA PHE A 230 -12.57 14.73 11.53
C PHE A 230 -11.70 15.43 12.57
N LEU A 231 -10.39 15.40 12.36
CA LEU A 231 -9.38 15.83 13.33
C LEU A 231 -8.52 16.94 12.72
N LEU A 232 -8.25 17.95 13.53
CA LEU A 232 -7.30 19.03 13.25
C LEU A 232 -6.03 18.75 14.06
N TYR A 233 -4.90 18.57 13.39
CA TYR A 233 -3.61 18.41 14.05
C TYR A 233 -2.68 19.57 13.71
N ASP A 234 -2.15 20.23 14.74
CA ASP A 234 -1.19 21.33 14.61
C ASP A 234 0.24 20.83 14.83
N PHE A 235 1.06 20.94 13.80
CA PHE A 235 2.46 20.51 13.79
C PHE A 235 3.36 21.24 14.80
N ILE A 236 3.06 22.50 15.13
CA ILE A 236 3.88 23.29 16.05
C ILE A 236 3.49 22.99 17.49
N LYS A 237 2.19 22.95 17.76
CA LYS A 237 1.67 22.75 19.12
C LYS A 237 1.67 21.27 19.54
N ASP A 238 1.89 20.36 18.59
CA ASP A 238 1.75 18.91 18.76
C ASP A 238 0.42 18.56 19.45
N SER A 239 -0.67 19.08 18.89
CA SER A 239 -1.99 18.99 19.50
C SER A 239 -3.06 18.62 18.48
N THR A 240 -4.01 17.78 18.92
CA THR A 240 -5.14 17.32 18.11
C THR A 240 -6.44 17.89 18.68
N LYS A 241 -7.26 18.50 17.83
CA LYS A 241 -8.64 18.92 18.14
C LYS A 241 -9.60 18.17 17.23
N GLN A 242 -10.68 17.62 17.79
CA GLN A 242 -11.73 16.99 16.99
C GLN A 242 -12.78 18.02 16.57
N ILE A 243 -13.20 17.96 15.30
CA ILE A 243 -14.34 18.72 14.82
C ILE A 243 -15.62 18.06 15.31
N ASN A 244 -16.46 18.83 16.02
CA ASN A 244 -17.72 18.33 16.56
C ASN A 244 -18.78 18.19 15.44
N LEU A 245 -18.76 17.04 14.77
CA LEU A 245 -19.74 16.61 13.78
C LEU A 245 -20.19 15.19 14.09
N ASP A 246 -21.42 14.86 13.71
CA ASP A 246 -21.99 13.52 13.86
C ASP A 246 -21.30 12.55 12.89
N SER A 247 -20.30 11.80 13.37
CA SER A 247 -19.49 10.86 12.57
C SER A 247 -20.27 9.67 12.02
N SER A 248 -21.49 9.43 12.52
CA SER A 248 -22.41 8.44 11.95
C SER A 248 -23.06 8.92 10.66
N LYS A 249 -23.08 10.23 10.44
CA LYS A 249 -23.75 10.89 9.31
C LYS A 249 -22.76 11.38 8.28
N TYR A 250 -21.66 12.01 8.71
CA TYR A 250 -20.66 12.60 7.82
C TYR A 250 -19.47 11.66 7.66
N THR A 251 -19.13 11.32 6.42
CA THR A 251 -18.14 10.27 6.09
C THR A 251 -17.04 10.77 5.15
N ASP A 252 -17.16 11.96 4.56
CA ASP A 252 -16.12 12.57 3.74
C ASP A 252 -16.12 14.10 3.90
N PHE A 253 -15.06 14.75 3.44
CA PHE A 253 -14.98 16.21 3.34
C PHE A 253 -14.26 16.63 2.06
N ASN A 254 -14.62 17.77 1.47
CA ASN A 254 -13.90 18.36 0.34
C ASN A 254 -13.78 19.87 0.50
N LEU A 255 -12.73 20.46 -0.08
CA LEU A 255 -12.62 21.91 -0.18
C LEU A 255 -13.39 22.41 -1.41
N LYS A 256 -14.28 23.40 -1.22
CA LYS A 256 -14.97 24.11 -2.31
C LYS A 256 -15.08 25.58 -1.96
N ASN A 257 -14.60 26.46 -2.84
CA ASN A 257 -14.75 27.92 -2.71
C ASN A 257 -14.35 28.46 -1.31
N ASN A 258 -13.19 28.06 -0.77
CA ASN A 258 -12.71 28.45 0.56
C ASN A 258 -13.55 27.91 1.75
N ASP A 259 -14.46 26.97 1.49
CA ASP A 259 -15.21 26.24 2.51
C ASP A 259 -14.78 24.78 2.56
N ILE A 260 -14.77 24.20 3.76
CA ILE A 260 -14.76 22.75 3.94
C ILE A 260 -16.21 22.28 3.92
N VAL A 261 -16.52 21.39 2.99
CA VAL A 261 -17.83 20.75 2.84
C VAL A 261 -17.73 19.32 3.32
N PHE A 262 -18.27 19.05 4.50
CA PHE A 262 -18.47 17.71 5.04
C PHE A 262 -19.71 17.09 4.38
N MET A 263 -19.56 15.86 3.90
CA MET A 263 -20.57 15.15 3.13
C MET A 263 -20.91 13.83 3.82
N GLY A 264 -22.13 13.38 3.62
CA GLY A 264 -22.68 12.23 4.28
C GLY A 264 -23.95 11.73 3.62
N GLU A 265 -24.46 10.62 4.15
CA GLU A 265 -25.70 10.02 3.69
C GLU A 265 -26.69 9.93 4.85
N TYR A 266 -27.96 10.22 4.56
CA TYR A 266 -29.07 10.06 5.48
C TYR A 266 -30.13 9.18 4.84
N ILE A 267 -30.52 8.11 5.51
CA ILE A 267 -31.59 7.21 5.08
C ILE A 267 -32.83 7.51 5.92
N ASP A 268 -33.94 7.88 5.28
CA ASP A 268 -35.19 8.09 6.00
C ASP A 268 -35.88 6.78 6.40
N ASN A 269 -36.96 6.87 7.17
CA ASN A 269 -37.71 5.69 7.63
C ASN A 269 -38.35 4.87 6.49
N ASN A 270 -38.39 5.41 5.26
CA ASN A 270 -38.92 4.74 4.08
C ASN A 270 -37.80 4.12 3.23
N GLY A 271 -36.53 4.22 3.65
CA GLY A 271 -35.38 3.70 2.90
C GLY A 271 -34.91 4.61 1.77
N ILE A 272 -35.33 5.89 1.74
CA ILE A 272 -34.84 6.84 0.73
C ILE A 272 -33.53 7.45 1.23
N GLU A 273 -32.49 7.37 0.38
CA GLU A 273 -31.16 7.91 0.64
C GLU A 273 -31.05 9.37 0.18
N TYR A 274 -30.56 10.24 1.06
CA TYR A 274 -30.32 11.65 0.81
C TYR A 274 -28.85 11.97 1.06
N GLU A 275 -28.24 12.74 0.15
CA GLU A 275 -26.94 13.35 0.40
C GLU A 275 -27.12 14.54 1.35
N ILE A 276 -26.41 14.52 2.48
CA ILE A 276 -26.36 15.62 3.44
C ILE A 276 -25.01 16.33 3.37
N LYS A 277 -25.05 17.67 3.52
CA LYS A 277 -23.86 18.52 3.44
C LYS A 277 -23.86 19.51 4.59
N ALA A 278 -22.73 19.60 5.29
CA ALA A 278 -22.41 20.69 6.20
C ALA A 278 -21.21 21.45 5.65
N SER A 279 -21.31 22.78 5.62
CA SER A 279 -20.24 23.64 5.11
C SER A 279 -19.75 24.56 6.21
N LEU A 280 -18.43 24.68 6.32
CA LEU A 280 -17.75 25.57 7.25
C LEU A 280 -16.66 26.32 6.49
N SER A 281 -16.75 27.65 6.48
CA SER A 281 -15.71 28.50 5.88
C SER A 281 -14.39 28.35 6.61
N LEU A 282 -13.27 28.37 5.87
CA LEU A 282 -11.94 28.27 6.47
C LEU A 282 -11.69 29.33 7.54
N ASP A 283 -12.16 30.57 7.36
CA ASP A 283 -11.98 31.65 8.35
C ASP A 283 -12.64 31.32 9.68
N LYS A 284 -13.90 30.85 9.65
CA LYS A 284 -14.62 30.40 10.85
C LYS A 284 -13.99 29.16 11.47
N LEU A 285 -13.46 28.22 10.67
CA LEU A 285 -12.73 27.09 11.21
C LEU A 285 -11.49 27.57 11.99
N LYS A 286 -10.72 28.49 11.40
CA LYS A 286 -9.55 29.10 12.05
C LYS A 286 -9.92 29.82 13.34
N GLU A 287 -11.03 30.56 13.35
CA GLU A 287 -11.57 31.23 14.54
C GLU A 287 -11.99 30.24 15.63
N ILE A 288 -12.88 29.29 15.32
CA ILE A 288 -13.46 28.35 16.30
C ILE A 288 -12.39 27.47 16.95
N TYR A 289 -11.41 27.05 16.16
CA TYR A 289 -10.36 26.14 16.62
C TYR A 289 -9.05 26.86 16.97
N GLU A 290 -9.02 28.19 16.96
CA GLU A 290 -7.86 29.03 17.32
C GLU A 290 -6.60 28.60 16.55
N LEU A 291 -6.73 28.47 15.23
CA LEU A 291 -5.64 28.07 14.35
C LEU A 291 -4.78 29.31 14.06
N ASN A 292 -3.52 29.28 14.46
CA ASN A 292 -2.60 30.40 14.23
C ASN A 292 -2.17 30.42 12.76
N ASN A 293 -2.03 31.62 12.20
CA ASN A 293 -1.37 31.77 10.90
C ASN A 293 0.13 31.51 11.09
N SER A 294 0.75 30.80 10.14
CA SER A 294 2.17 30.39 10.20
C SER A 294 3.18 31.56 10.18
N VAL A 295 2.71 32.81 10.10
CA VAL A 295 3.54 34.02 9.91
C VAL A 295 3.96 34.68 11.23
N GLU A 296 3.42 34.30 12.39
CA GLU A 296 3.81 34.88 13.67
C GLU A 296 4.66 33.90 14.52
N THR A 297 5.87 34.37 14.87
CA THR A 297 6.84 33.86 15.86
C THR A 297 7.76 32.67 15.52
N VAL A 298 8.84 32.99 14.78
CA VAL A 298 10.19 32.76 15.30
C VAL A 298 10.80 34.14 15.58
N GLU A 299 10.47 34.74 16.73
CA GLU A 299 11.33 35.78 17.27
C GLU A 299 12.62 35.11 17.70
N SER A 300 13.69 35.44 16.98
CA SER A 300 15.07 35.23 17.38
C SER A 300 15.23 35.52 18.87
N GLN A 301 15.70 34.53 19.64
CA GLN A 301 16.41 34.81 20.87
C GLN A 301 17.63 35.66 20.50
N GLU A 302 17.47 36.99 20.52
CA GLU A 302 18.59 37.90 20.65
C GLU A 302 19.36 37.47 21.89
N THR A 303 20.62 37.13 21.65
CA THR A 303 21.67 37.02 22.65
C THR A 303 21.61 38.24 23.57
N GLY A 304 21.16 38.01 24.80
CA GLY A 304 21.35 38.96 25.87
C GLY A 304 22.84 39.08 26.15
N ASP A 305 23.42 40.19 25.71
CA ASP A 305 24.70 40.70 26.17
C ASP A 305 24.77 40.62 27.70
N THR A 306 25.86 40.04 28.22
CA THR A 306 26.31 40.36 29.57
C THR A 306 27.79 40.76 29.50
N VAL A 307 28.03 41.95 30.06
CA VAL A 307 29.26 42.73 30.18
C VAL A 307 30.44 41.94 30.75
#